data_AF-A0A5C6C6Y7-F1
#
_entry.id   AF-A0A5C6C6Y7-F1
#
_cell.length_a   1.000
_cell.length_b   1.000
_cell.length_c   1.000
_cell.angle_alpha   90.00
_cell.angle_beta   90.00
_cell.angle_gamma   90.00
#
_symmetry.space_group_name_H-M   'P 1'
#
loop_
_entity.id
_entity.type
_entity.pdbx_description
1 polymer ?
#
loop_
_entity_poly.entity_id
_entity_poly.type
_entity_poly.pdbx_seq_one_letter_code
_entity_poly.pdbx_strand_id
1 'polypeptide(L)'
;MDMLKACTEPFSRFYRTHEALNDVVKLSALSFKIAEPVVSNEKEHPTKGMLKRPVEPWGFVWSDDIPATFSEAEFSLARMSIVQAYGSFENYLTLTRGEVDRWRHHRGIGSLEGKTNDENRNLSLSQFCKTIGCSFDLFAEYESLFEFFQECRNCIVHRESYANKRLVELADSEEMAKCNNNWPFSQSNTLLPDWPVFRADEIIALQPKHAILAAAVYYKIAKCIDTFIVSSFGPEGMIFMAIHHSLCADDHPSRLSSHTSYESAILKFLTNRYRVKDATRHEINVGITELDLHKKVRTCFNSLYWNKYKV
;
A
#
# COMPACT_ATOMS: atom_id res chain seq x y z
N MET A 1 17.75 21.55 0.46
CA MET A 1 16.83 20.43 0.73
C MET A 1 17.53 19.11 0.49
N ASP A 2 17.55 18.22 1.48
CA ASP A 2 18.02 16.84 1.34
C ASP A 2 16.85 15.91 1.00
N MET A 3 16.98 15.24 -0.15
CA MET A 3 15.96 14.38 -0.77
C MET A 3 16.22 12.88 -0.54
N LEU A 4 17.30 12.49 0.14
CA LEU A 4 17.73 11.09 0.26
C LEU A 4 16.70 10.16 0.91
N LYS A 5 15.87 10.69 1.81
CA LYS A 5 14.81 9.94 2.50
C LYS A 5 13.41 10.42 2.12
N ALA A 6 13.31 11.27 1.10
CA ALA A 6 12.05 11.85 0.72
C ALA A 6 11.12 10.80 0.10
N CYS A 7 9.81 11.02 0.21
CA CYS A 7 8.81 10.17 -0.42
C CYS A 7 7.62 10.97 -0.94
N THR A 8 6.95 10.42 -1.94
CA THR A 8 5.75 11.04 -2.52
C THR A 8 4.52 10.89 -1.62
N GLU A 9 3.50 11.69 -1.88
CA GLU A 9 2.19 11.56 -1.24
C GLU A 9 1.57 10.16 -1.40
N PRO A 10 1.46 9.60 -2.64
CA PRO A 10 1.01 8.23 -2.86
C PRO A 10 1.75 7.21 -1.99
N PHE A 11 3.08 7.27 -1.96
CA PHE A 11 3.88 6.33 -1.17
C PHE A 11 3.68 6.50 0.33
N SER A 12 3.57 7.74 0.83
CA SER A 12 3.29 8.01 2.25
C SER A 12 1.96 7.41 2.70
N ARG A 13 0.91 7.47 1.85
CA ARG A 13 -0.39 6.83 2.10
C ARG A 13 -0.27 5.31 2.07
N PHE A 14 0.34 4.77 1.03
CA PHE A 14 0.53 3.34 0.86
C PHE A 14 1.35 2.72 2.01
N TYR A 15 2.45 3.36 2.41
CA TYR A 15 3.28 2.90 3.51
C TYR A 15 2.50 2.76 4.82
N ARG A 16 1.62 3.71 5.14
CA ARG A 16 0.77 3.61 6.34
C ARG A 16 -0.18 2.42 6.26
N THR A 17 -0.79 2.20 5.10
CA THR A 17 -1.67 1.05 4.88
C THR A 17 -0.91 -0.27 4.95
N HIS A 18 0.30 -0.32 4.39
CA HIS A 18 1.20 -1.48 4.47
C HIS A 18 1.55 -1.84 5.92
N GLU A 19 1.99 -0.86 6.72
CA GLU A 19 2.31 -1.08 8.14
C GLU A 19 1.08 -1.52 8.93
N ALA A 20 -0.05 -0.83 8.77
CA ALA A 20 -1.30 -1.19 9.45
C ALA A 20 -1.79 -2.59 9.08
N LEU A 21 -1.68 -2.98 7.80
CA LEU A 21 -2.02 -4.34 7.37
C LEU A 21 -1.10 -5.38 8.02
N ASN A 22 0.21 -5.15 8.01
CA ASN A 22 1.17 -6.06 8.65
C ASN A 22 0.87 -6.24 10.14
N ASP A 23 0.55 -5.15 10.85
CA ASP A 23 0.21 -5.21 12.26
C ASP A 23 -1.09 -5.99 12.49
N VAL A 24 -2.14 -5.73 11.70
CA VAL A 24 -3.40 -6.47 11.78
C VAL A 24 -3.19 -7.95 11.52
N VAL A 25 -2.45 -8.34 10.47
CA VAL A 25 -2.18 -9.75 10.17
C VAL A 25 -1.44 -10.44 11.31
N LYS A 26 -0.41 -9.81 11.86
CA LYS A 26 0.38 -10.36 12.97
C LYS A 26 -0.48 -10.50 14.23
N LEU A 27 -1.25 -9.47 14.58
CA LEU A 27 -2.11 -9.46 15.76
C LEU A 27 -3.22 -10.49 15.63
N SER A 28 -3.90 -10.58 14.47
CA SER A 28 -4.95 -11.57 14.24
C SER A 28 -4.41 -13.00 14.28
N ALA A 29 -3.29 -13.28 13.60
CA ALA A 29 -2.67 -14.62 13.64
C ALA A 29 -2.21 -15.00 15.06
N LEU A 30 -1.65 -14.06 15.82
CA LEU A 30 -1.30 -14.28 17.22
C LEU A 30 -2.55 -14.57 18.08
N SER A 31 -3.61 -13.79 17.90
CA SER A 31 -4.88 -13.98 18.60
C SER A 31 -5.48 -15.35 18.33
N PHE A 32 -5.42 -15.86 17.10
CA PHE A 32 -5.86 -17.22 16.77
C PHE A 32 -5.09 -18.28 17.55
N LYS A 33 -3.76 -18.18 17.58
CA LYS A 33 -2.90 -19.12 18.34
C LYS A 33 -3.13 -19.08 19.85
N ILE A 34 -3.48 -17.92 20.40
CA ILE A 34 -3.80 -17.79 21.84
C ILE A 34 -5.21 -18.33 22.14
N ALA A 35 -6.17 -18.08 21.25
CA ALA A 35 -7.57 -18.44 21.46
C ALA A 35 -7.84 -19.94 21.24
N GLU A 36 -7.19 -20.59 20.27
CA GLU A 36 -7.37 -22.00 19.96
C GLU A 36 -7.28 -22.93 21.19
N PRO A 37 -6.21 -22.89 22.02
CA PRO A 37 -6.12 -23.75 23.20
C PRO A 37 -7.12 -23.36 24.30
N VAL A 38 -7.54 -22.10 24.39
CA VAL A 38 -8.54 -21.66 25.37
C VAL A 38 -9.91 -22.24 25.02
N VAL A 39 -10.31 -22.14 23.75
CA VAL A 39 -11.59 -22.65 23.27
C VAL A 39 -11.62 -24.17 23.24
N SER A 40 -10.52 -24.82 22.84
CA SER A 40 -10.44 -26.29 22.76
C SER A 40 -10.52 -26.99 24.13
N ASN A 41 -10.18 -26.29 25.22
CA ASN A 41 -10.22 -26.82 26.58
C ASN A 41 -11.58 -26.59 27.28
N GLU A 42 -12.48 -25.81 26.71
CA GLU A 42 -13.84 -25.64 27.23
C GLU A 42 -14.67 -26.90 26.92
N LYS A 43 -14.76 -27.82 27.90
CA LYS A 43 -15.44 -29.12 27.79
C LYS A 43 -16.98 -29.05 27.73
N GLU A 44 -17.58 -27.87 27.84
CA GLU A 44 -19.04 -27.73 27.84
C GLU A 44 -19.54 -27.40 26.43
N HIS A 45 -20.24 -28.34 25.79
CA HIS A 45 -21.10 -28.04 24.66
C HIS A 45 -22.18 -27.04 25.10
N PRO A 46 -22.14 -25.75 24.71
CA PRO A 46 -23.08 -24.78 25.21
C PRO A 46 -24.27 -24.71 24.25
N THR A 47 -25.03 -25.79 24.11
CA THR A 47 -26.37 -25.73 23.46
C THR A 47 -27.38 -24.92 24.28
N LYS A 48 -26.97 -24.33 25.41
CA LYS A 48 -27.79 -23.47 26.26
C LYS A 48 -27.11 -22.12 26.53
N GLY A 49 -27.24 -21.20 25.58
CA GLY A 49 -27.00 -19.79 25.85
C GLY A 49 -26.46 -19.02 24.65
N MET A 50 -27.32 -18.71 23.69
CA MET A 50 -27.05 -17.57 22.81
C MET A 50 -26.87 -16.33 23.69
N LEU A 51 -25.72 -15.69 23.58
CA LEU A 51 -25.39 -14.37 24.16
C LEU A 51 -25.57 -14.27 25.69
N LYS A 52 -24.61 -14.79 26.45
CA LYS A 52 -24.47 -14.44 27.88
C LYS A 52 -23.05 -14.00 28.21
N ARG A 53 -22.68 -12.78 27.81
CA ARG A 53 -21.74 -11.91 28.54
C ARG A 53 -21.94 -10.45 28.09
N PRO A 54 -21.97 -9.46 29.00
CA PRO A 54 -22.32 -8.08 28.66
C PRO A 54 -21.19 -7.23 28.06
N VAL A 55 -20.00 -7.79 27.81
CA VAL A 55 -18.79 -6.97 27.58
C VAL A 55 -18.11 -7.18 26.22
N GLU A 56 -18.32 -8.28 25.46
CA GLU A 56 -17.83 -8.44 24.07
C GLU A 56 -18.72 -9.38 23.21
N PRO A 57 -18.79 -9.24 21.86
CA PRO A 57 -20.08 -9.09 21.18
C PRO A 57 -20.71 -10.31 20.47
N TRP A 58 -20.09 -11.50 20.40
CA TRP A 58 -20.58 -12.53 19.45
C TRP A 58 -20.75 -13.96 19.99
N GLY A 59 -20.47 -14.24 21.27
CA GLY A 59 -20.71 -15.56 21.89
C GLY A 59 -19.59 -16.59 21.69
N PHE A 60 -19.92 -17.89 21.77
CA PHE A 60 -18.99 -19.02 21.62
C PHE A 60 -18.66 -19.32 20.14
N VAL A 61 -17.51 -19.94 19.86
CA VAL A 61 -17.21 -20.50 18.53
C VAL A 61 -17.93 -21.84 18.40
N TRP A 62 -18.89 -21.91 17.46
CA TRP A 62 -19.69 -23.11 17.22
C TRP A 62 -19.03 -23.94 16.12
N SER A 63 -18.26 -24.95 16.52
CA SER A 63 -17.74 -25.94 15.58
C SER A 63 -17.49 -27.28 16.27
N ASP A 64 -17.78 -28.36 15.56
CA ASP A 64 -17.46 -29.72 15.99
C ASP A 64 -15.95 -30.01 15.86
N ASP A 65 -15.23 -29.19 15.08
CA ASP A 65 -13.77 -29.25 14.90
C ASP A 65 -13.15 -27.85 15.07
N ILE A 66 -12.85 -27.52 16.32
CA ILE A 66 -12.24 -26.24 16.70
C ILE A 66 -10.87 -26.04 16.01
N PRO A 67 -9.93 -27.00 16.03
CA PRO A 67 -8.65 -26.85 15.32
C PRO A 67 -8.79 -26.57 13.81
N ALA A 68 -9.68 -27.29 13.12
CA ALA A 68 -9.92 -27.03 11.69
C ALA A 68 -10.52 -25.63 11.46
N THR A 69 -11.39 -25.17 12.36
CA THR A 69 -11.99 -23.83 12.28
C THR A 69 -10.96 -22.72 12.42
N PHE A 70 -10.03 -22.85 13.37
CA PHE A 70 -8.92 -21.90 13.52
C PHE A 70 -7.97 -21.93 12.33
N SER A 71 -7.68 -23.11 11.77
CA SER A 71 -6.88 -23.25 10.56
C SER A 71 -7.52 -22.55 9.36
N GLU A 72 -8.84 -22.73 9.16
CA GLU A 72 -9.57 -22.07 8.09
C GLU A 72 -9.65 -20.55 8.28
N ALA A 73 -9.75 -20.08 9.54
CA ALA A 73 -9.67 -18.66 9.86
C ALA A 73 -8.29 -18.07 9.51
N GLU A 74 -7.19 -18.79 9.77
CA GLU A 74 -5.84 -18.38 9.36
C GLU A 74 -5.71 -18.30 7.83
N PHE A 75 -6.22 -19.29 7.10
CA PHE A 75 -6.21 -19.27 5.63
C PHE A 75 -7.07 -18.14 5.09
N SER A 76 -8.23 -17.87 5.70
CA SER A 76 -9.12 -16.78 5.31
C SER A 76 -8.48 -15.41 5.55
N LEU A 77 -7.83 -15.23 6.70
CA LEU A 77 -7.04 -14.02 7.00
C LEU A 77 -5.98 -13.79 5.94
N ALA A 78 -5.19 -14.81 5.60
CA ALA A 78 -4.14 -14.69 4.59
C ALA A 78 -4.69 -14.28 3.23
N ARG A 79 -5.78 -14.92 2.78
CA ARG A 79 -6.45 -14.61 1.50
C ARG A 79 -6.95 -13.16 1.46
N MET A 80 -7.68 -12.73 2.48
CA MET A 80 -8.18 -11.35 2.57
C MET A 80 -7.04 -10.33 2.59
N SER A 81 -5.97 -10.63 3.32
CA SER A 81 -4.82 -9.73 3.43
C SER A 81 -4.03 -9.62 2.13
N ILE A 82 -3.89 -10.69 1.34
CA ILE A 82 -3.28 -10.62 0.00
C ILE A 82 -4.10 -9.70 -0.92
N VAL A 83 -5.43 -9.84 -0.90
CA VAL A 83 -6.34 -8.98 -1.68
C VAL A 83 -6.22 -7.53 -1.25
N GLN A 84 -6.22 -7.25 0.06
CA GLN A 84 -6.09 -5.90 0.59
C GLN A 84 -4.71 -5.28 0.29
N ALA A 85 -3.64 -6.06 0.39
CA ALA A 85 -2.29 -5.62 0.07
C ALA A 85 -2.19 -5.20 -1.41
N TYR A 86 -2.69 -6.05 -2.32
CA TYR A 86 -2.68 -5.76 -3.75
C TYR A 86 -3.59 -4.57 -4.10
N GLY A 87 -4.81 -4.50 -3.55
CA GLY A 87 -5.69 -3.35 -3.77
C GLY A 87 -5.11 -2.02 -3.28
N SER A 88 -4.36 -2.05 -2.17
CA SER A 88 -3.62 -0.88 -1.68
C SER A 88 -2.50 -0.47 -2.65
N PHE A 89 -1.82 -1.45 -3.23
CA PHE A 89 -0.78 -1.23 -4.25
C PHE A 89 -1.36 -0.68 -5.56
N GLU A 90 -2.49 -1.18 -6.04
CA GLU A 90 -3.18 -0.64 -7.22
C GLU A 90 -3.61 0.82 -7.01
N ASN A 91 -4.12 1.14 -5.82
CA ASN A 91 -4.44 2.52 -5.46
C ASN A 91 -3.18 3.40 -5.43
N TYR A 92 -2.05 2.88 -4.92
CA TYR A 92 -0.76 3.58 -4.99
C TYR A 92 -0.35 3.90 -6.43
N LEU A 93 -0.44 2.94 -7.36
CA LEU A 93 -0.12 3.17 -8.77
C LEU A 93 -1.04 4.24 -9.37
N THR A 94 -2.34 4.15 -9.11
CA THR A 94 -3.34 5.13 -9.58
C THR A 94 -3.03 6.54 -9.08
N LEU A 95 -2.76 6.70 -7.78
CA LEU A 95 -2.41 7.99 -7.18
C LEU A 95 -1.07 8.51 -7.71
N THR A 96 -0.09 7.63 -7.91
CA THR A 96 1.22 7.99 -8.49
C THR A 96 1.08 8.52 -9.90
N ARG A 97 0.29 7.86 -10.76
CA ARG A 97 -0.02 8.38 -12.09
C ARG A 97 -0.63 9.77 -12.00
N GLY A 98 -1.61 9.97 -11.12
CA GLY A 98 -2.24 11.27 -10.90
C GLY A 98 -1.25 12.38 -10.50
N GLU A 99 -0.26 12.07 -9.67
CA GLU A 99 0.80 13.04 -9.33
C GLU A 99 1.73 13.34 -10.51
N VAL A 100 2.14 12.32 -11.27
CA VAL A 100 2.99 12.50 -12.45
C VAL A 100 2.27 13.33 -13.52
N ASP A 101 1.01 13.03 -13.80
CA ASP A 101 0.19 13.78 -14.76
C ASP A 101 0.01 15.24 -14.32
N ARG A 102 -0.24 15.47 -13.02
CA ARG A 102 -0.35 16.83 -12.48
C ARG A 102 0.95 17.61 -12.63
N TRP A 103 2.09 16.97 -12.35
CA TRP A 103 3.41 17.59 -12.49
C TRP A 103 3.75 17.91 -13.96
N ARG A 104 3.55 16.96 -14.87
CA ARG A 104 3.78 17.14 -16.30
C ARG A 104 2.92 18.26 -16.88
N HIS A 105 1.63 18.25 -16.55
CA HIS A 105 0.70 19.29 -16.97
C HIS A 105 1.15 20.68 -16.53
N HIS A 106 1.63 20.81 -15.29
CA HIS A 106 2.17 22.08 -14.80
C HIS A 106 3.41 22.54 -15.59
N ARG A 107 4.29 21.61 -15.97
CA ARG A 107 5.49 21.88 -16.77
C ARG A 107 5.21 22.10 -18.26
N GLY A 108 3.95 22.10 -18.68
CA GLY A 108 3.57 22.18 -20.11
C GLY A 108 4.00 20.97 -20.93
N ILE A 109 4.40 19.88 -20.27
CA ILE A 109 4.66 18.59 -20.89
C ILE A 109 3.29 17.91 -20.96
N GLY A 110 2.79 17.61 -22.16
CA GLY A 110 1.46 17.04 -22.34
C GLY A 110 1.14 15.87 -21.39
N SER A 111 -0.15 15.63 -21.15
CA SER A 111 -0.57 14.50 -20.30
C SER A 111 -0.08 13.18 -20.89
N LEU A 112 -0.03 12.14 -20.05
CA LEU A 112 0.18 10.78 -20.49
C LEU A 112 -1.06 10.27 -21.25
N GLU A 113 -1.29 10.80 -22.46
CA GLU A 113 -2.33 10.33 -23.37
C GLU A 113 -1.94 8.94 -23.91
N GLY A 114 -2.31 7.91 -23.16
CA GLY A 114 -2.79 6.67 -23.75
C GLY A 114 -4.31 6.72 -23.73
N LYS A 115 -4.96 6.51 -24.89
CA LYS A 115 -6.38 6.14 -24.97
C LYS A 115 -6.59 4.80 -24.23
N THR A 116 -6.58 4.80 -22.91
CA THR A 116 -7.20 3.74 -22.15
C THR A 116 -8.67 4.09 -22.11
N ASN A 117 -9.47 3.45 -22.97
CA ASN A 117 -10.91 3.36 -22.73
C ASN A 117 -11.10 3.04 -21.24
N ASP A 118 -11.98 3.78 -20.59
CA ASP A 118 -12.28 3.74 -19.14
C ASP A 118 -12.64 2.34 -18.60
N GLU A 119 -12.69 1.34 -19.49
CA GLU A 119 -12.98 -0.07 -19.24
C GLU A 119 -11.74 -0.90 -18.81
N ASN A 120 -10.50 -0.42 -19.01
CA ASN A 120 -9.27 -1.13 -18.61
C ASN A 120 -8.51 -0.41 -17.49
N ARG A 121 -9.10 -0.38 -16.30
CA ARG A 121 -8.48 0.19 -15.08
C ARG A 121 -7.32 -0.65 -14.50
N ASN A 122 -7.10 -1.86 -15.02
CA ASN A 122 -6.00 -2.72 -14.61
C ASN A 122 -4.86 -2.66 -15.63
N LEU A 123 -4.08 -1.58 -15.61
CA LEU A 123 -2.81 -1.55 -16.33
C LEU A 123 -1.85 -2.54 -15.65
N SER A 124 -1.25 -3.43 -16.43
CA SER A 124 -0.13 -4.24 -15.93
C SER A 124 0.98 -3.33 -15.40
N LEU A 125 1.76 -3.80 -14.43
CA LEU A 125 2.87 -3.04 -13.86
C LEU A 125 3.86 -2.55 -14.93
N SER A 126 4.09 -3.34 -15.96
CA SER A 126 4.94 -2.96 -17.10
C SER A 126 4.36 -1.81 -17.93
N GLN A 127 3.05 -1.80 -18.18
CA GLN A 127 2.37 -0.68 -18.84
C GLN A 127 2.39 0.58 -17.97
N PHE A 128 2.21 0.43 -16.66
CA PHE A 128 2.34 1.55 -15.72
C PHE A 128 3.74 2.16 -15.78
N CYS A 129 4.80 1.35 -15.69
CA CYS A 129 6.19 1.82 -15.77
C CYS A 129 6.50 2.54 -17.08
N LYS A 130 6.08 1.98 -18.22
CA LYS A 130 6.19 2.65 -19.53
C LYS A 130 5.50 4.02 -19.53
N THR A 131 4.32 4.10 -18.92
CA THR A 131 3.53 5.33 -18.82
C THR A 131 4.30 6.39 -18.05
N ILE A 132 4.83 6.10 -16.87
CA ILE A 132 5.55 7.10 -16.07
C ILE A 132 7.01 7.33 -16.51
N GLY A 133 7.53 6.55 -17.46
CA GLY A 133 8.92 6.62 -17.94
C GLY A 133 9.93 5.89 -17.05
N CYS A 134 9.47 4.94 -16.25
CA CYS A 134 10.26 4.13 -15.33
C CYS A 134 10.68 2.82 -16.03
N SER A 135 11.95 2.38 -15.87
CA SER A 135 12.37 1.07 -16.38
C SER A 135 11.80 -0.05 -15.51
N PHE A 136 11.34 -1.12 -16.13
CA PHE A 136 10.87 -2.31 -15.43
C PHE A 136 12.02 -3.05 -14.71
N ASP A 137 13.26 -2.88 -15.19
CA ASP A 137 14.46 -3.48 -14.59
C ASP A 137 14.69 -3.03 -13.13
N LEU A 138 14.09 -1.91 -12.70
CA LEU A 138 14.22 -1.36 -11.35
C LEU A 138 13.72 -2.30 -10.24
N PHE A 139 12.92 -3.30 -10.58
CA PHE A 139 12.36 -4.24 -9.63
C PHE A 139 12.28 -5.67 -10.20
N ALA A 140 13.15 -6.00 -11.16
CA ALA A 140 13.22 -7.33 -11.77
C ALA A 140 13.39 -8.45 -10.72
N GLU A 141 14.11 -8.18 -9.62
CA GLU A 141 14.28 -9.14 -8.51
C GLU A 141 12.97 -9.52 -7.78
N TYR A 142 11.91 -8.72 -7.95
CA TYR A 142 10.61 -8.93 -7.32
C TYR A 142 9.53 -9.41 -8.31
N GLU A 143 9.84 -9.49 -9.60
CA GLU A 143 8.85 -9.72 -10.67
C GLU A 143 8.11 -11.05 -10.49
N SER A 144 8.82 -12.15 -10.34
CA SER A 144 8.20 -13.49 -10.27
C SER A 144 7.26 -13.62 -9.06
N LEU A 145 7.65 -13.05 -7.91
CA LEU A 145 6.80 -13.03 -6.74
C LEU A 145 5.62 -12.07 -6.87
N PHE A 146 5.80 -10.95 -7.56
CA PHE A 146 4.71 -10.05 -7.90
C PHE A 146 3.67 -10.77 -8.79
N GLU A 147 4.10 -11.42 -9.86
CA GLU A 147 3.22 -12.16 -10.77
C GLU A 147 2.51 -13.30 -10.03
N PHE A 148 3.24 -14.05 -9.21
CA PHE A 148 2.66 -15.10 -8.37
C PHE A 148 1.56 -14.57 -7.44
N PHE A 149 1.82 -13.48 -6.71
CA PHE A 149 0.83 -12.93 -5.78
C PHE A 149 -0.33 -12.20 -6.48
N GLN A 150 -0.08 -11.63 -7.66
CA GLN A 150 -1.14 -11.11 -8.52
C GLN A 150 -2.07 -12.23 -8.97
N GLU A 151 -1.52 -13.38 -9.38
CA GLU A 151 -2.31 -14.55 -9.78
C GLU A 151 -3.05 -15.17 -8.59
N CYS A 152 -2.41 -15.24 -7.41
CA CYS A 152 -3.07 -15.59 -6.15
C CYS A 152 -4.29 -14.71 -5.90
N ARG A 153 -4.13 -13.37 -5.98
CA ARG A 153 -5.24 -12.42 -5.79
C ARG A 153 -6.36 -12.67 -6.79
N ASN A 154 -6.03 -12.92 -8.06
CA ASN A 154 -7.03 -13.20 -9.09
C ASN A 154 -7.84 -14.46 -8.76
N CYS A 155 -7.18 -15.54 -8.33
CA CYS A 155 -7.83 -16.77 -7.91
C CYS A 155 -8.71 -16.56 -6.66
N ILE A 156 -8.21 -15.83 -5.65
CA ILE A 156 -8.97 -15.52 -4.43
C ILE A 156 -10.27 -14.75 -4.77
N VAL A 157 -10.17 -13.73 -5.61
CA VAL A 157 -11.31 -12.84 -5.91
C VAL A 157 -12.30 -13.46 -6.90
N HIS A 158 -11.81 -14.17 -7.92
CA HIS A 158 -12.65 -14.57 -9.07
C HIS A 158 -12.93 -16.07 -9.16
N ARG A 159 -12.30 -16.89 -8.31
CA ARG A 159 -12.45 -18.35 -8.32
C ARG A 159 -12.68 -18.92 -6.94
N GLU A 160 -13.25 -18.15 -6.01
CA GLU A 160 -13.49 -18.60 -4.63
C GLU A 160 -12.24 -19.19 -3.95
N SER A 161 -11.04 -18.68 -4.30
CA SER A 161 -9.74 -19.19 -3.84
C SER A 161 -9.27 -20.52 -4.43
N TYR A 162 -9.91 -21.07 -5.46
CA TYR A 162 -9.39 -22.22 -6.19
C TYR A 162 -8.27 -21.82 -7.15
N ALA A 163 -7.12 -22.49 -7.03
CA ALA A 163 -5.96 -22.28 -7.87
C ALA A 163 -6.25 -22.64 -9.33
N ASN A 164 -5.72 -21.86 -10.26
CA ASN A 164 -5.75 -22.18 -11.69
C ASN A 164 -4.41 -22.78 -12.15
N LYS A 165 -4.36 -23.26 -13.40
CA LYS A 165 -3.14 -23.84 -13.97
C LYS A 165 -1.95 -22.87 -13.96
N ARG A 166 -2.20 -21.60 -14.26
CA ARG A 166 -1.16 -20.56 -14.28
C ARG A 166 -0.52 -20.37 -12.91
N LEU A 167 -1.30 -20.39 -11.83
CA LEU A 167 -0.76 -20.26 -10.48
C LEU A 167 0.16 -21.44 -10.14
N VAL A 168 -0.21 -22.66 -10.55
CA VAL A 168 0.64 -23.86 -10.37
C VAL A 168 1.94 -23.72 -11.18
N GLU A 169 1.84 -23.32 -12.45
CA GLU A 169 3.00 -23.09 -13.31
C GLU A 169 3.97 -22.03 -12.73
N LEU A 170 3.43 -20.94 -12.18
CA LEU A 170 4.23 -19.90 -11.53
C LEU A 170 4.89 -20.44 -10.25
N ALA A 171 4.16 -21.20 -9.43
CA ALA A 171 4.68 -21.79 -8.20
C ALA A 171 5.85 -22.76 -8.45
N ASP A 172 5.75 -23.55 -9.52
CA ASP A 172 6.73 -24.57 -9.89
C ASP A 172 7.85 -24.04 -10.82
N SER A 173 7.84 -22.75 -11.15
CA SER A 173 8.81 -22.14 -12.06
C SER A 173 10.23 -22.09 -11.47
N GLU A 174 11.25 -22.16 -12.34
CA GLU A 174 12.64 -22.01 -11.94
C GLU A 174 12.91 -20.63 -11.32
N GLU A 175 12.24 -19.61 -11.82
CA GLU A 175 12.33 -18.23 -11.35
C GLU A 175 11.86 -18.13 -9.89
N MET A 176 10.73 -18.77 -9.56
CA MET A 176 10.23 -18.84 -8.18
C MET A 176 11.20 -19.59 -7.27
N ALA A 177 11.81 -20.69 -7.75
CA ALA A 177 12.85 -21.41 -7.02
C ALA A 177 14.10 -20.54 -6.78
N LYS A 178 14.51 -19.72 -7.76
CA LYS A 178 15.62 -18.75 -7.62
C LYS A 178 15.28 -17.67 -6.59
N CYS A 179 14.06 -17.14 -6.59
CA CYS A 179 13.59 -16.16 -5.60
C CYS A 179 13.66 -16.73 -4.17
N ASN A 180 13.29 -18.00 -3.97
CA ASN A 180 13.36 -18.67 -2.66
C ASN A 180 14.78 -18.75 -2.09
N ASN A 181 15.76 -18.97 -2.96
CA ASN A 181 17.16 -19.13 -2.54
C ASN A 181 17.91 -17.81 -2.39
N ASN A 182 17.49 -16.77 -3.11
CA ASN A 182 18.25 -15.51 -3.26
C ASN A 182 17.50 -14.28 -2.71
N TRP A 183 16.51 -14.46 -1.84
CA TRP A 183 15.67 -13.35 -1.40
C TRP A 183 16.48 -12.27 -0.64
N PRO A 184 16.44 -10.98 -1.05
CA PRO A 184 17.42 -9.97 -0.67
C PRO A 184 17.30 -9.40 0.75
N PHE A 185 16.48 -9.99 1.64
CA PHE A 185 16.39 -9.58 3.04
C PHE A 185 17.36 -10.37 3.95
N SER A 186 18.66 -10.26 3.67
CA SER A 186 19.72 -10.92 4.44
C SER A 186 20.12 -10.16 5.72
N GLN A 187 19.25 -9.33 6.32
CA GLN A 187 19.55 -8.71 7.62
C GLN A 187 19.29 -9.66 8.79
N SER A 188 18.57 -10.75 8.54
CA SER A 188 18.47 -11.91 9.42
C SER A 188 18.52 -13.15 8.53
N ASN A 189 19.10 -14.26 8.99
CA ASN A 189 19.11 -15.57 8.31
C ASN A 189 17.69 -16.16 8.17
N THR A 190 16.73 -15.40 7.65
CA THR A 190 15.32 -15.78 7.59
C THR A 190 15.00 -16.18 6.16
N LEU A 191 14.88 -17.48 5.95
CA LEU A 191 14.40 -18.05 4.69
C LEU A 191 12.99 -17.53 4.39
N LEU A 192 12.61 -17.51 3.10
CA LEU A 192 11.21 -17.33 2.74
C LEU A 192 10.34 -18.39 3.42
N PRO A 193 9.06 -18.09 3.71
CA PRO A 193 8.13 -19.08 4.21
C PRO A 193 8.06 -20.29 3.28
N ASP A 194 8.02 -21.49 3.85
CA ASP A 194 7.76 -22.70 3.06
C ASP A 194 6.44 -22.56 2.31
N TRP A 195 6.48 -22.84 1.01
CA TRP A 195 5.32 -22.78 0.14
C TRP A 195 4.47 -24.05 0.27
N PRO A 196 3.13 -23.92 0.29
CA PRO A 196 2.27 -25.09 0.14
C PRO A 196 2.42 -25.66 -1.27
N VAL A 197 2.04 -26.93 -1.45
CA VAL A 197 1.92 -27.53 -2.78
C VAL A 197 0.67 -26.97 -3.45
N PHE A 198 0.82 -26.41 -4.65
CA PHE A 198 -0.30 -25.91 -5.44
C PHE A 198 -0.75 -26.97 -6.44
N ARG A 199 -2.06 -27.16 -6.55
CA ARG A 199 -2.67 -28.02 -7.57
C ARG A 199 -3.86 -27.30 -8.18
N ALA A 200 -4.08 -27.52 -9.47
CA ALA A 200 -5.20 -26.90 -10.18
C ALA A 200 -6.52 -27.35 -9.55
N ASP A 201 -7.44 -26.41 -9.40
CA ASP A 201 -8.78 -26.60 -8.83
C ASP A 201 -8.78 -27.09 -7.36
N GLU A 202 -7.66 -26.91 -6.63
CA GLU A 202 -7.60 -27.01 -5.18
C GLU A 202 -7.57 -25.62 -4.52
N ILE A 203 -8.00 -25.54 -3.25
CA ILE A 203 -8.02 -24.28 -2.49
C ILE A 203 -6.59 -23.82 -2.20
N ILE A 204 -6.35 -22.52 -2.38
CA ILE A 204 -5.09 -21.86 -2.04
C ILE A 204 -4.89 -21.84 -0.50
N ALA A 205 -4.02 -22.72 -0.02
CA ALA A 205 -3.72 -22.89 1.41
C ALA A 205 -2.56 -22.00 1.90
N LEU A 206 -2.60 -20.69 1.57
CA LEU A 206 -1.60 -19.73 2.03
C LEU A 206 -1.85 -19.34 3.49
N GLN A 207 -0.80 -19.39 4.31
CA GLN A 207 -0.78 -18.91 5.70
C GLN A 207 -0.52 -17.39 5.82
N PRO A 208 -0.80 -16.77 7.00
CA PRO A 208 -0.57 -15.34 7.24
C PRO A 208 0.84 -14.82 6.91
N LYS A 209 1.87 -15.65 7.11
CA LYS A 209 3.27 -15.33 6.74
C LYS A 209 3.44 -15.01 5.25
N HIS A 210 2.66 -15.65 4.36
CA HIS A 210 2.69 -15.39 2.93
C HIS A 210 1.99 -14.08 2.56
N ALA A 211 0.94 -13.69 3.32
CA ALA A 211 0.31 -12.39 3.13
C ALA A 211 1.25 -11.24 3.52
N ILE A 212 2.03 -11.42 4.59
CA ILE A 212 3.10 -10.48 4.97
C ILE A 212 4.16 -10.40 3.86
N LEU A 213 4.56 -11.54 3.30
CA LEU A 213 5.49 -11.58 2.16
C LEU A 213 4.93 -10.83 0.95
N ALA A 214 3.67 -11.08 0.56
CA ALA A 214 3.01 -10.37 -0.53
C ALA A 214 3.02 -8.85 -0.30
N ALA A 215 2.64 -8.40 0.90
CA ALA A 215 2.69 -7.00 1.27
C ALA A 215 4.11 -6.41 1.17
N ALA A 216 5.13 -7.18 1.56
CA ALA A 216 6.53 -6.76 1.47
C ALA A 216 7.01 -6.63 0.02
N VAL A 217 6.61 -7.55 -0.88
CA VAL A 217 6.88 -7.49 -2.33
C VAL A 217 6.32 -6.18 -2.91
N TYR A 218 5.04 -5.91 -2.67
CA TYR A 218 4.40 -4.68 -3.16
C TYR A 218 5.07 -3.42 -2.59
N TYR A 219 5.48 -3.45 -1.32
CA TYR A 219 6.21 -2.35 -0.71
C TYR A 219 7.55 -2.08 -1.37
N LYS A 220 8.31 -3.13 -1.71
CA LYS A 220 9.60 -2.98 -2.38
C LYS A 220 9.46 -2.36 -3.77
N ILE A 221 8.51 -2.87 -4.55
CA ILE A 221 8.21 -2.32 -5.87
C ILE A 221 7.77 -0.86 -5.75
N ALA A 222 6.83 -0.55 -4.84
CA ALA A 222 6.38 0.81 -4.59
C ALA A 222 7.54 1.74 -4.18
N LYS A 223 8.49 1.24 -3.39
CA LYS A 223 9.66 2.04 -2.98
C LYS A 223 10.62 2.32 -4.13
N CYS A 224 10.85 1.36 -5.02
CA CYS A 224 11.65 1.58 -6.23
C CYS A 224 11.01 2.65 -7.12
N ILE A 225 9.70 2.55 -7.34
CA ILE A 225 8.93 3.54 -8.11
C ILE A 225 8.98 4.91 -7.43
N ASP A 226 8.72 4.98 -6.12
CA ASP A 226 8.76 6.23 -5.36
C ASP A 226 10.12 6.91 -5.44
N THR A 227 11.21 6.15 -5.31
CA THR A 227 12.58 6.68 -5.43
C THR A 227 12.83 7.27 -6.81
N PHE A 228 12.37 6.59 -7.87
CA PHE A 228 12.44 7.10 -9.24
C PHE A 228 11.63 8.40 -9.41
N ILE A 229 10.42 8.46 -8.88
CA ILE A 229 9.55 9.65 -8.98
C ILE A 229 10.14 10.82 -8.20
N VAL A 230 10.60 10.63 -6.96
CA VAL A 230 11.25 11.66 -6.15
C VAL A 230 12.46 12.24 -6.90
N SER A 231 13.27 11.38 -7.50
CA SER A 231 14.44 11.79 -8.29
C SER A 231 14.03 12.59 -9.54
N SER A 232 12.93 12.19 -10.19
CA SER A 232 12.40 12.85 -11.39
C SER A 232 11.72 14.19 -11.10
N PHE A 233 11.08 14.32 -9.93
CA PHE A 233 10.43 15.55 -9.49
C PHE A 233 11.45 16.58 -9.01
N GLY A 234 12.51 16.11 -8.34
CA GLY A 234 13.47 16.98 -7.66
C GLY A 234 12.82 17.86 -6.58
N PRO A 235 13.55 18.85 -6.05
CA PRO A 235 13.01 19.77 -5.04
C PRO A 235 11.77 20.54 -5.53
N GLU A 236 11.79 21.00 -6.78
CA GLU A 236 10.72 21.80 -7.40
C GLU A 236 9.38 21.01 -7.43
N GLY A 237 9.40 19.78 -7.97
CA GLY A 237 8.20 18.94 -8.04
C GLY A 237 7.68 18.52 -6.67
N MET A 238 8.57 18.39 -5.68
CA MET A 238 8.19 18.06 -4.30
C MET A 238 7.53 19.24 -3.58
N ILE A 239 8.01 20.47 -3.82
CA ILE A 239 7.34 21.70 -3.37
C ILE A 239 5.97 21.82 -4.04
N PHE A 240 5.88 21.57 -5.35
CA PHE A 240 4.62 21.58 -6.09
C PHE A 240 3.58 20.61 -5.51
N MET A 241 3.98 19.36 -5.27
CA MET A 241 3.13 18.34 -4.65
C MET A 241 2.71 18.75 -3.23
N ALA A 242 3.65 19.29 -2.42
CA ALA A 242 3.35 19.77 -1.08
C ALA A 242 2.36 20.94 -1.09
N ILE A 243 2.48 21.90 -2.01
CA ILE A 243 1.48 22.97 -2.21
C ILE A 243 0.12 22.36 -2.48
N HIS A 244 0.04 21.39 -3.40
CA HIS A 244 -1.25 20.80 -3.75
C HIS A 244 -1.91 20.13 -2.54
N HIS A 245 -1.24 19.20 -1.87
CA HIS A 245 -1.88 18.43 -0.78
C HIS A 245 -2.07 19.24 0.50
N SER A 246 -1.16 20.18 0.80
CA SER A 246 -1.31 21.03 1.98
C SER A 246 -2.38 22.11 1.79
N LEU A 247 -2.58 22.65 0.59
CA LEU A 247 -3.42 23.83 0.36
C LEU A 247 -4.53 23.68 -0.69
N CYS A 248 -4.31 22.94 -1.78
CA CYS A 248 -5.23 22.96 -2.94
C CYS A 248 -6.19 21.78 -3.01
N ALA A 249 -5.84 20.61 -2.46
CA ALA A 249 -6.73 19.45 -2.45
C ALA A 249 -7.97 19.75 -1.60
N ASP A 250 -9.15 19.28 -2.00
CA ASP A 250 -10.41 19.59 -1.30
C ASP A 250 -10.36 19.16 0.17
N ASP A 251 -9.91 17.93 0.42
CA ASP A 251 -9.65 17.41 1.76
C ASP A 251 -8.39 16.54 1.78
N HIS A 252 -7.67 16.59 2.89
CA HIS A 252 -6.48 15.78 3.10
C HIS A 252 -6.32 15.43 4.59
N PRO A 253 -6.26 14.13 4.96
CA PRO A 253 -6.36 13.68 6.36
C PRO A 253 -5.18 14.10 7.25
N SER A 254 -4.06 14.54 6.67
CA SER A 254 -2.91 15.08 7.41
C SER A 254 -2.79 16.60 7.37
N ARG A 255 -3.80 17.30 6.82
CA ARG A 255 -3.89 18.76 6.87
C ARG A 255 -4.30 19.17 8.30
N LEU A 256 -3.57 20.10 8.90
CA LEU A 256 -3.97 20.64 10.21
C LEU A 256 -5.14 21.62 10.08
N SER A 257 -5.82 21.85 11.20
CA SER A 257 -6.89 22.83 11.34
C SER A 257 -6.42 24.28 11.25
N SER A 258 -5.17 24.58 11.60
CA SER A 258 -4.63 25.95 11.56
C SER A 258 -3.14 26.00 11.25
N HIS A 259 -2.74 27.08 10.56
CA HIS A 259 -1.36 27.44 10.27
C HIS A 259 -1.21 28.97 10.28
N THR A 260 -0.02 29.45 10.67
CA THR A 260 0.28 30.89 10.72
C THR A 260 0.61 31.49 9.35
N SER A 261 1.08 30.66 8.40
CA SER A 261 1.40 31.08 7.03
C SER A 261 1.36 29.90 6.05
N TYR A 262 1.29 30.16 4.75
CA TYR A 262 1.31 29.10 3.73
C TYR A 262 2.64 28.36 3.71
N GLU A 263 3.78 29.04 3.95
CA GLU A 263 5.10 28.41 4.04
C GLU A 263 5.15 27.42 5.20
N SER A 264 4.52 27.74 6.32
CA SER A 264 4.43 26.84 7.48
C SER A 264 3.64 25.56 7.15
N ALA A 265 2.55 25.69 6.40
CA ALA A 265 1.75 24.55 5.95
C ALA A 265 2.53 23.64 4.98
N ILE A 266 3.16 24.24 3.97
CA ILE A 266 3.96 23.54 2.95
C ILE A 266 5.16 22.85 3.61
N LEU A 267 5.90 23.58 4.47
CA LEU A 267 7.09 23.07 5.16
C LEU A 267 6.75 21.83 6.00
N LYS A 268 5.63 21.86 6.73
CA LYS A 268 5.22 20.71 7.55
C LYS A 268 4.92 19.47 6.71
N PHE A 269 4.33 19.63 5.52
CA PHE A 269 4.14 18.52 4.60
C PHE A 269 5.48 17.98 4.11
N LEU A 270 6.38 18.86 3.65
CA LEU A 270 7.71 18.46 3.19
C LEU A 270 8.48 17.69 4.27
N THR A 271 8.57 18.22 5.50
CA THR A 271 9.39 17.62 6.56
C THR A 271 8.75 16.39 7.20
N ASN A 272 7.47 16.48 7.59
CA ASN A 272 6.86 15.46 8.44
C ASN A 272 6.19 14.36 7.61
N ARG A 273 5.63 14.71 6.45
CA ARG A 273 4.89 13.77 5.61
C ARG A 273 5.76 13.17 4.52
N TYR A 274 6.52 14.02 3.83
CA TYR A 274 7.39 13.63 2.72
C TYR A 274 8.83 13.40 3.13
N ARG A 275 9.19 13.59 4.41
CA ARG A 275 10.52 13.29 4.96
C ARG A 275 11.67 14.00 4.24
N VAL A 276 11.40 15.15 3.61
CA VAL A 276 12.42 16.05 3.06
C VAL A 276 13.16 16.70 4.22
N LYS A 277 14.47 16.54 4.26
CA LYS A 277 15.32 17.10 5.32
C LYS A 277 15.84 18.48 4.93
N ASP A 278 16.12 19.28 5.95
CA ASP A 278 16.73 20.63 5.80
C ASP A 278 15.96 21.56 4.84
N ALA A 279 14.65 21.35 4.68
CA ALA A 279 13.80 22.25 3.94
C ALA A 279 13.60 23.55 4.71
N THR A 280 13.75 24.68 4.03
CA THR A 280 13.62 26.01 4.62
C THR A 280 12.48 26.81 3.99
N ARG A 281 11.98 27.81 4.73
CA ARG A 281 10.98 28.76 4.18
C ARG A 281 11.53 29.54 2.98
N HIS A 282 12.83 29.81 2.97
CA HIS A 282 13.47 30.50 1.85
C HIS A 282 13.37 29.67 0.57
N GLU A 283 13.76 28.39 0.61
CA GLU A 283 13.66 27.49 -0.55
C GLU A 283 12.21 27.29 -1.00
N ILE A 284 11.24 27.25 -0.08
CA ILE A 284 9.82 27.19 -0.43
C ILE A 284 9.40 28.44 -1.20
N ASN A 285 9.79 29.63 -0.75
CA ASN A 285 9.43 30.88 -1.43
C ASN A 285 10.11 31.00 -2.81
N VAL A 286 11.37 30.59 -2.91
CA VAL A 286 12.08 30.48 -4.19
C VAL A 286 11.32 29.52 -5.12
N GLY A 287 11.00 28.31 -4.66
CA GLY A 287 10.25 27.34 -5.46
C GLY A 287 8.85 27.82 -5.88
N ILE A 288 8.11 28.53 -5.01
CA ILE A 288 6.81 29.13 -5.39
C ILE A 288 6.99 30.16 -6.52
N THR A 289 8.10 30.89 -6.51
CA THR A 289 8.43 31.89 -7.53
C THR A 289 8.78 31.21 -8.85
N GLU A 290 9.64 30.20 -8.80
CA GLU A 290 10.04 29.42 -9.98
C GLU A 290 8.87 28.67 -10.63
N LEU A 291 7.92 28.20 -9.82
CA LEU A 291 6.69 27.53 -10.27
C LEU A 291 5.59 28.52 -10.75
N ASP A 292 5.77 29.83 -10.59
CA ASP A 292 4.73 30.86 -10.84
C ASP A 292 3.40 30.57 -10.11
N LEU A 293 3.46 30.15 -8.84
CA LEU A 293 2.28 29.73 -8.07
C LEU A 293 1.81 30.71 -6.99
N HIS A 294 2.41 31.90 -6.87
CA HIS A 294 2.11 32.86 -5.79
C HIS A 294 0.62 33.14 -5.61
N LYS A 295 -0.08 33.48 -6.71
CA LYS A 295 -1.51 33.80 -6.66
C LYS A 295 -2.34 32.60 -6.18
N LYS A 296 -2.05 31.42 -6.71
CA LYS A 296 -2.75 30.17 -6.37
C LYS A 296 -2.55 29.80 -4.90
N VAL A 297 -1.30 29.79 -4.43
CA VAL A 297 -0.94 29.48 -3.03
C VAL A 297 -1.69 30.40 -2.07
N ARG A 298 -1.66 31.71 -2.33
CA ARG A 298 -2.31 32.71 -1.47
C ARG A 298 -3.83 32.53 -1.43
N THR A 299 -4.45 32.32 -2.59
CA THR A 299 -5.91 32.08 -2.68
C THR A 299 -6.31 30.83 -1.92
N CYS A 300 -5.64 29.70 -2.14
CA CYS A 300 -5.92 28.44 -1.46
C CYS A 300 -5.74 28.55 0.06
N PHE A 301 -4.64 29.16 0.52
CA PHE A 301 -4.39 29.35 1.95
C PHE A 301 -5.48 30.21 2.63
N ASN A 302 -5.84 31.35 2.02
CA ASN A 302 -6.88 32.23 2.58
C ASN A 302 -8.24 31.53 2.65
N SER A 303 -8.59 30.75 1.63
CA SER A 303 -9.82 29.96 1.60
C SER A 303 -9.88 28.93 2.73
N LEU A 304 -8.77 28.27 3.03
CA LEU A 304 -8.71 27.20 4.03
C LEU A 304 -8.63 27.72 5.47
N TYR A 305 -7.80 28.74 5.72
CA TYR A 305 -7.38 29.10 7.07
C TYR A 305 -7.85 30.48 7.54
N TRP A 306 -8.11 31.41 6.62
CA TRP A 306 -8.43 32.79 6.99
C TRP A 306 -9.94 33.05 7.03
N ASN A 307 -10.71 32.43 6.11
CA ASN A 307 -12.16 32.62 6.04
C ASN A 307 -12.95 31.84 7.12
N LYS A 308 -12.32 30.95 7.89
CA LYS A 308 -12.98 30.22 9.00
C LYS A 308 -13.19 31.06 10.26
N TYR A 309 -12.65 32.28 10.34
CA TYR A 309 -12.74 33.16 11.52
C TYR A 309 -13.53 34.47 11.26
N LYS A 310 -14.36 34.52 10.20
CA LYS A 310 -15.26 35.64 9.89
C LYS A 310 -16.74 35.26 10.01
N VAL A 311 -17.10 34.53 11.07
CA VAL A 311 -18.50 34.36 11.50
C VAL A 311 -18.62 34.91 12.91
#